data_AF-A0A371NWB2-F1
#
_entry.id   AF-A0A371NWB2-F1
#
_cell.length_a   1.000
_cell.length_b   1.000
_cell.length_c   1.000
_cell.angle_alpha   90.00
_cell.angle_beta   90.00
_cell.angle_gamma   90.00
#
_symmetry.space_group_name_H-M   'P 1'
#
loop_
_entity.id
_entity.type
_entity.pdbx_description
1 polymer ?
#
loop_
_entity_poly.entity_id
_entity_poly.type
_entity_poly.pdbx_seq_one_letter_code
_entity_poly.pdbx_strand_id
1 'polypeptide(L)'
;MSYSGHRPGRMDSQGRIEFDVDDPNSDPNAAADVPEYFTREYRPAGPDAEAGVDATALNDVVETTTRPNPVVHDEQETETYDLDDFPFVDEPAPADAQAETQVIVDEPQTAASAPAPEPARAPRAPKPPREKRAKRERVPGSRLRTLAILGGADGEILDRVPGETPRFVQMFFVLLGTALVSALSMMFALMTGVQVAVWLAVPLAIVWAAIIFNLDRFLTSTMTATRSVGKLIALAIPRVLMAALIGFVVAEPVVLQVFHNDIAREVASTNITQAQSDQDALEKGPEKKALDAATQRVADLENQAATGIVAGTSNSSASESAAQKTVDDLTAKMAEQQKTIDSARALYQCELTGEGAGTVPGCTGVHGQGTSSDAAKAQLTEAQQTYDALAAQLRTANDELESAGTAAKGELSASESANRKQARAELPAAKQTYETALAAYNARADAVAQGNAGAIGLLSQISGLNRLGEKEPTIFWAHWLIAALFFMIELLPVLVKVLTSYGDPSLYEKTAAIRKQVEEDRVSAEGYRDRAAIVATGSLPPAEPPAPASPPSDAGDAPTVPLTRADLREGASV
;
A
#
# COMPACT_ATOMS: atom_id res chain seq x y z
N MET A 1 -46.54 3.57 2.50
CA MET A 1 -46.05 4.92 2.16
C MET A 1 -45.55 5.57 3.44
N SER A 2 -44.25 5.82 3.57
CA SER A 2 -43.65 7.13 3.87
C SER A 2 -42.15 6.93 4.06
N TYR A 3 -41.35 7.56 3.21
CA TYR A 3 -39.90 7.63 3.33
C TYR A 3 -39.54 8.45 4.57
N SER A 4 -38.75 7.91 5.49
CA SER A 4 -38.10 8.73 6.53
C SER A 4 -36.92 9.47 5.90
N GLY A 5 -37.03 10.80 5.85
CA GLY A 5 -35.99 11.68 5.34
C GLY A 5 -34.73 11.61 6.20
N HIS A 6 -33.57 11.63 5.55
CA HIS A 6 -32.28 11.83 6.20
C HIS A 6 -32.27 13.16 6.96
N ARG A 7 -32.03 13.12 8.28
CA ARG A 7 -31.67 14.28 9.10
C ARG A 7 -30.14 14.39 9.15
N PRO A 8 -29.53 15.50 8.70
CA PRO A 8 -28.08 15.69 8.85
C PRO A 8 -27.76 16.06 10.31
N GLY A 9 -27.09 15.17 11.04
CA GLY A 9 -26.52 15.50 12.35
C GLY A 9 -25.29 16.40 12.20
N ARG A 10 -25.05 17.28 13.18
CA ARG A 10 -23.88 18.17 13.21
C ARG A 10 -22.82 17.55 14.11
N MET A 11 -21.56 17.63 13.69
CA MET A 11 -20.43 17.10 14.45
C MET A 11 -19.93 18.15 15.44
N ASP A 12 -19.81 17.77 16.71
CA ASP A 12 -19.23 18.62 17.74
C ASP A 12 -17.69 18.68 17.63
N SER A 13 -17.07 19.54 18.44
CA SER A 13 -15.59 19.72 18.47
C SER A 13 -14.84 18.52 19.04
N GLN A 14 -15.55 17.48 19.47
CA GLN A 14 -15.03 16.21 19.99
C GLN A 14 -15.31 15.04 19.03
N GLY A 15 -15.91 15.30 17.86
CA GLY A 15 -16.16 14.30 16.82
C GLY A 15 -17.42 13.45 17.02
N ARG A 16 -18.36 13.85 17.88
CA ARG A 16 -19.63 13.14 18.11
C ARG A 16 -20.77 13.77 17.30
N ILE A 17 -21.73 12.96 16.89
CA ILE A 17 -22.92 13.41 16.15
C ILE A 17 -24.02 13.73 17.17
N GLU A 18 -24.41 14.99 17.28
CA GLU A 18 -25.52 15.45 18.13
C GLU A 18 -26.81 15.65 17.30
N PHE A 19 -27.96 15.34 17.91
CA PHE A 19 -29.29 15.59 17.35
C PHE A 19 -30.04 16.56 18.27
N ASP A 20 -30.62 17.64 17.72
CA ASP A 20 -31.42 18.60 18.49
C ASP A 20 -32.69 17.93 19.06
N VAL A 21 -32.84 18.00 20.39
CA VAL A 21 -33.97 17.43 21.15
C VAL A 21 -34.91 18.55 21.60
N ASP A 22 -35.52 19.26 20.64
CA ASP A 22 -36.58 20.23 20.91
C ASP A 22 -37.92 19.75 20.32
N ASP A 23 -38.36 18.55 20.73
CA ASP A 23 -39.73 18.07 20.49
C ASP A 23 -40.42 17.75 21.83
N PRO A 24 -41.45 18.52 22.24
CA PRO A 24 -42.14 18.36 23.53
C PRO A 24 -42.98 17.08 23.66
N ASN A 25 -42.95 16.17 22.68
CA ASN A 25 -43.68 14.89 22.71
C ASN A 25 -42.77 13.63 22.70
N SER A 26 -41.48 13.76 23.03
CA SER A 26 -40.58 12.61 23.12
C SER A 26 -40.59 11.96 24.51
N ASP A 27 -40.77 10.64 24.54
CA ASP A 27 -40.75 9.80 25.75
C ASP A 27 -39.33 9.76 26.34
N PRO A 28 -39.12 10.17 27.61
CA PRO A 28 -37.79 10.26 28.22
C PRO A 28 -37.08 8.92 28.43
N ASN A 29 -37.74 7.78 28.19
CA ASN A 29 -37.15 6.44 28.36
C ASN A 29 -36.66 5.76 27.07
N ALA A 30 -36.70 6.42 25.91
CA ALA A 30 -36.27 5.82 24.64
C ALA A 30 -34.74 5.62 24.51
N ALA A 31 -33.93 6.08 25.48
CA ALA A 31 -32.47 5.96 25.47
C ALA A 31 -31.92 4.71 26.21
N ALA A 32 -32.79 3.83 26.72
CA ALA A 32 -32.36 2.71 27.56
C ALA A 32 -32.10 1.37 26.82
N ASP A 33 -32.45 1.25 25.53
CA ASP A 33 -32.33 -0.01 24.78
C ASP A 33 -31.35 0.09 23.59
N VAL A 34 -30.08 0.38 23.87
CA VAL A 34 -28.99 0.20 22.89
C VAL A 34 -28.06 -0.91 23.39
N PRO A 35 -28.01 -2.09 22.74
CA PRO A 35 -27.12 -3.17 23.15
C PRO A 35 -25.64 -2.76 23.02
N GLU A 36 -24.85 -2.98 24.08
CA GLU A 36 -23.39 -2.79 24.16
C GLU A 36 -22.61 -3.74 23.23
N TYR A 37 -22.70 -3.56 21.91
CA TYR A 37 -21.81 -4.25 20.95
C TYR A 37 -20.96 -3.28 20.12
N PHE A 38 -21.12 -1.95 20.28
CA PHE A 38 -20.49 -0.96 19.40
C PHE A 38 -19.38 -0.11 20.01
N THR A 39 -18.83 -0.49 21.16
CA THR A 39 -17.64 0.16 21.73
C THR A 39 -16.55 -0.85 22.02
N ARG A 40 -15.82 -1.25 20.97
CA ARG A 40 -14.51 -1.87 21.13
C ARG A 40 -13.45 -0.91 20.60
N GLU A 41 -12.81 -0.19 21.51
CA GLU A 41 -11.55 0.49 21.26
C GLU A 41 -10.47 -0.53 20.89
N TYR A 42 -9.68 -0.19 19.88
CA TYR A 42 -8.50 -0.94 19.45
C TYR A 42 -7.47 -0.97 20.59
N ARG A 43 -7.10 -2.17 21.05
CA ARG A 43 -6.01 -2.40 22.01
C ARG A 43 -4.86 -3.11 21.31
N PRO A 44 -3.64 -2.56 21.27
CA PRO A 44 -2.49 -3.26 20.69
C PRO A 44 -2.09 -4.44 21.60
N ALA A 45 -1.81 -5.59 21.00
CA ALA A 45 -1.31 -6.77 21.71
C ALA A 45 0.18 -6.59 22.05
N GLY A 46 0.48 -6.46 23.34
CA GLY A 46 1.83 -6.47 23.90
C GLY A 46 1.80 -7.14 25.29
N PRO A 47 2.90 -7.75 25.74
CA PRO A 47 2.86 -8.80 26.76
C PRO A 47 2.92 -8.25 28.19
N ASP A 48 2.06 -7.30 28.58
CA ASP A 48 2.06 -6.77 29.96
C ASP A 48 0.65 -6.34 30.44
N ALA A 49 -0.40 -7.09 30.07
CA ALA A 49 -1.78 -6.74 30.40
C ALA A 49 -2.44 -7.70 31.41
N GLU A 50 -1.82 -7.89 32.58
CA GLU A 50 -2.44 -8.54 33.76
C GLU A 50 -2.09 -7.72 35.02
N ALA A 51 -2.88 -6.69 35.32
CA ALA A 51 -2.98 -6.09 36.66
C ALA A 51 -4.34 -5.38 36.78
N GLY A 52 -5.31 -6.04 37.42
CA GLY A 52 -6.62 -5.47 37.70
C GLY A 52 -6.60 -4.57 38.93
N VAL A 53 -7.45 -3.53 38.94
CA VAL A 53 -7.92 -2.88 40.18
C VAL A 53 -9.35 -2.36 39.99
N ASP A 54 -10.14 -2.63 41.03
CA ASP A 54 -11.56 -2.38 41.26
C ASP A 54 -12.04 -0.92 41.12
N ALA A 55 -13.30 -0.81 40.71
CA ALA A 55 -14.09 0.41 40.70
C ALA A 55 -14.94 0.50 41.98
N THR A 56 -14.64 1.45 42.87
CA THR A 56 -15.62 2.15 43.74
C THR A 56 -14.92 3.26 44.52
N ALA A 57 -15.31 4.53 44.31
CA ALA A 57 -15.57 5.51 45.38
C ALA A 57 -15.75 6.95 44.86
N LEU A 58 -16.97 7.45 45.07
CA LEU A 58 -17.35 8.77 45.59
C LEU A 58 -17.35 10.02 44.67
N ASN A 59 -18.59 10.48 44.48
CA ASN A 59 -19.01 11.83 44.12
C ASN A 59 -18.66 12.90 45.18
N ASP A 60 -18.70 14.14 44.68
CA ASP A 60 -19.07 15.42 45.29
C ASP A 60 -18.00 16.46 45.69
N VAL A 61 -18.39 17.72 45.37
CA VAL A 61 -18.00 19.05 45.90
C VAL A 61 -17.19 19.98 44.97
N VAL A 62 -17.93 20.73 44.14
CA VAL A 62 -18.09 22.21 44.11
C VAL A 62 -16.89 23.13 44.40
N GLU A 63 -16.49 23.87 43.34
CA GLU A 63 -16.22 25.33 43.23
C GLU A 63 -15.42 26.06 44.33
N THR A 64 -14.24 26.64 43.98
CA THR A 64 -13.92 28.07 44.24
C THR A 64 -12.72 28.56 43.40
N THR A 65 -12.97 29.66 42.68
CA THR A 65 -12.06 30.65 42.05
C THR A 65 -10.87 31.10 42.91
N THR A 66 -9.71 31.40 42.31
CA THR A 66 -8.95 32.69 42.42
C THR A 66 -7.59 32.64 41.69
N ARG A 67 -7.36 33.57 40.76
CA ARG A 67 -6.05 34.07 40.27
C ARG A 67 -5.74 35.39 41.02
N PRO A 68 -4.48 35.84 41.24
CA PRO A 68 -3.61 36.29 40.12
C PRO A 68 -2.06 36.15 40.26
N ASN A 69 -1.42 36.02 39.09
CA ASN A 69 -0.11 36.46 38.53
C ASN A 69 0.77 37.50 39.29
N PRO A 70 1.99 37.89 38.82
CA PRO A 70 3.18 37.15 38.30
C PRO A 70 4.55 37.79 38.74
N VAL A 71 5.72 37.13 38.57
CA VAL A 71 7.05 37.81 38.37
C VAL A 71 7.97 36.95 37.49
N VAL A 72 8.78 37.63 36.69
CA VAL A 72 9.57 37.25 35.49
C VAL A 72 11.06 37.05 35.80
N HIS A 73 11.78 36.45 34.83
CA HIS A 73 13.23 36.39 34.53
C HIS A 73 13.95 35.10 34.98
N ASP A 74 14.23 34.20 34.03
CA ASP A 74 15.38 34.15 33.08
C ASP A 74 16.63 33.59 33.77
N GLU A 75 17.09 32.42 33.32
CA GLU A 75 18.36 32.29 32.62
C GLU A 75 18.56 30.85 32.11
N GLN A 76 19.12 30.76 30.91
CA GLN A 76 19.47 29.53 30.21
C GLN A 76 20.76 28.95 30.80
N GLU A 77 20.84 27.63 30.94
CA GLU A 77 22.12 26.94 30.77
C GLU A 77 21.94 25.53 30.20
N THR A 78 22.79 25.27 29.21
CA THR A 78 22.97 24.09 28.38
C THR A 78 23.70 22.98 29.15
N GLU A 79 23.37 21.69 28.92
CA GLU A 79 24.32 20.55 28.92
C GLU A 79 23.58 19.32 28.33
N THR A 80 23.87 18.92 27.08
CA THR A 80 24.75 17.81 26.61
C THR A 80 24.32 16.39 26.98
N TYR A 81 24.25 15.58 25.91
CA TYR A 81 23.87 14.16 25.85
C TYR A 81 24.98 13.24 26.39
N ASP A 82 24.58 12.27 27.21
CA ASP A 82 25.39 11.10 27.61
C ASP A 82 25.23 9.94 26.61
N LEU A 83 26.36 9.32 26.25
CA LEU A 83 26.45 8.09 25.47
C LEU A 83 27.43 7.13 26.17
N ASP A 84 26.99 5.87 26.18
CA ASP A 84 27.74 4.61 26.25
C ASP A 84 28.14 4.03 27.61
N ASP A 85 27.42 2.93 27.88
CA ASP A 85 27.49 1.94 28.94
C ASP A 85 28.37 0.76 28.48
N PHE A 86 29.49 0.49 29.16
CA PHE A 86 30.17 -0.83 29.18
C PHE A 86 31.08 -0.95 30.43
N PRO A 87 30.93 -1.99 31.27
CA PRO A 87 31.83 -2.22 32.41
C PRO A 87 32.84 -3.35 32.15
N PHE A 88 34.12 -3.14 32.52
CA PHE A 88 35.04 -4.23 32.84
C PHE A 88 36.12 -3.80 33.87
N VAL A 89 35.79 -4.05 35.16
CA VAL A 89 36.59 -4.54 36.32
C VAL A 89 37.99 -3.93 36.66
N ASP A 90 38.01 -3.15 37.78
CA ASP A 90 38.86 -3.15 39.02
C ASP A 90 40.30 -3.72 38.99
N GLU A 91 41.37 -3.25 39.67
CA GLU A 91 41.86 -2.10 40.50
C GLU A 91 43.32 -2.53 40.92
N PRO A 92 44.20 -1.81 41.68
CA PRO A 92 44.26 -0.41 42.11
C PRO A 92 45.64 0.30 41.96
N ALA A 93 45.62 1.60 42.23
CA ALA A 93 46.73 2.57 42.33
C ALA A 93 47.58 2.38 43.63
N PRO A 94 48.66 3.16 43.98
CA PRO A 94 48.71 4.64 43.92
C PRO A 94 50.07 5.35 43.64
N ALA A 95 49.92 6.66 43.38
CA ALA A 95 50.71 7.81 43.83
C ALA A 95 52.14 8.12 43.29
N ASP A 96 52.18 9.30 42.66
CA ASP A 96 53.12 10.41 42.86
C ASP A 96 54.46 10.50 42.10
N ALA A 97 54.50 11.56 41.28
CA ALA A 97 55.49 12.63 41.28
C ALA A 97 56.84 12.47 40.54
N GLN A 98 56.98 13.36 39.54
CA GLN A 98 58.16 14.16 39.20
C GLN A 98 59.24 13.61 38.23
N ALA A 99 59.40 14.42 37.17
CA ALA A 99 60.64 14.98 36.64
C ALA A 99 61.74 14.06 36.09
N GLU A 100 61.93 14.21 34.77
CA GLU A 100 63.20 14.44 34.07
C GLU A 100 64.39 13.46 34.20
N THR A 101 64.99 13.25 33.02
CA THR A 101 66.38 12.88 32.76
C THR A 101 66.65 11.40 32.48
N GLN A 102 66.69 11.10 31.18
CA GLN A 102 67.29 9.88 30.64
C GLN A 102 68.81 9.90 30.88
N VAL A 103 69.30 8.90 31.61
CA VAL A 103 70.72 8.52 31.67
C VAL A 103 70.78 7.03 31.35
N ILE A 104 71.48 6.69 30.26
CA ILE A 104 71.75 5.34 29.77
C ILE A 104 73.19 4.99 30.16
N VAL A 105 73.37 3.94 30.97
CA VAL A 105 74.62 3.20 31.28
C VAL A 105 74.14 1.84 31.85
N ASP A 106 74.64 0.64 31.57
CA ASP A 106 75.58 0.01 30.63
C ASP A 106 75.55 -1.51 30.97
N GLU A 107 76.32 -2.30 30.22
CA GLU A 107 76.80 -3.67 30.44
C GLU A 107 76.14 -4.86 29.68
N PRO A 108 76.91 -5.90 29.30
CA PRO A 108 78.36 -5.91 29.01
C PRO A 108 78.72 -6.66 27.72
N GLN A 109 79.79 -6.21 27.05
CA GLN A 109 80.51 -6.99 26.04
C GLN A 109 81.80 -7.54 26.63
N THR A 110 82.01 -8.82 26.40
CA THR A 110 83.19 -9.61 26.75
C THR A 110 84.45 -9.15 26.02
N ALA A 111 85.54 -9.07 26.78
CA ALA A 111 86.93 -8.91 26.34
C ALA A 111 87.36 -10.07 25.41
N ALA A 112 88.42 -10.01 24.58
CA ALA A 112 89.61 -9.16 24.56
C ALA A 112 90.32 -9.30 23.19
N SER A 113 91.27 -8.38 22.96
CA SER A 113 92.51 -8.51 22.16
C SER A 113 92.58 -7.71 20.86
N ALA A 114 93.35 -6.62 20.93
CA ALA A 114 94.01 -5.91 19.82
C ALA A 114 95.56 -6.04 20.02
N PRO A 115 96.48 -5.51 19.16
CA PRO A 115 96.28 -4.62 18.00
C PRO A 115 97.25 -4.80 16.80
N ALA A 116 97.13 -3.89 15.81
CA ALA A 116 98.16 -3.28 14.93
C ALA A 116 97.87 -3.39 13.40
N PRO A 117 98.39 -2.48 12.54
CA PRO A 117 97.70 -1.27 12.10
C PRO A 117 97.45 -1.21 10.57
N GLU A 118 96.58 -0.27 10.18
CA GLU A 118 96.16 0.10 8.81
C GLU A 118 97.30 0.39 7.81
N PRO A 119 97.00 0.33 6.50
CA PRO A 119 97.11 1.59 5.76
C PRO A 119 95.96 1.91 4.79
N ALA A 120 95.43 3.13 4.97
CA ALA A 120 95.04 4.14 3.98
C ALA A 120 94.22 3.74 2.74
N ARG A 121 92.93 4.14 2.73
CA ARG A 121 92.08 4.18 1.53
C ARG A 121 91.85 5.62 1.05
N ALA A 122 92.08 5.83 -0.25
CA ALA A 122 92.05 7.11 -0.98
C ALA A 122 90.71 7.87 -0.92
N PRO A 123 90.71 9.21 -1.09
CA PRO A 123 89.53 10.05 -0.98
C PRO A 123 88.60 9.90 -2.21
N ARG A 124 87.29 9.76 -1.96
CA ARG A 124 86.25 9.71 -3.01
C ARG A 124 85.95 11.13 -3.54
N ALA A 125 85.84 11.25 -4.85
CA ALA A 125 85.49 12.49 -5.56
C ALA A 125 84.05 12.97 -5.25
N PRO A 126 83.79 14.30 -5.28
CA PRO A 126 82.48 14.87 -4.96
C PRO A 126 81.47 14.64 -6.09
N LYS A 127 80.23 14.27 -5.70
CA LYS A 127 79.09 14.12 -6.62
C LYS A 127 78.69 15.47 -7.24
N PRO A 128 78.27 15.53 -8.52
CA PRO A 128 77.82 16.77 -9.13
C PRO A 128 76.51 17.27 -8.49
N PRO A 129 76.26 18.59 -8.45
CA PRO A 129 75.05 19.15 -7.86
C PRO A 129 73.83 18.78 -8.69
N ARG A 130 72.77 18.30 -8.04
CA ARG A 130 71.45 18.08 -8.65
C ARG A 130 70.92 19.38 -9.25
N GLU A 131 70.63 19.38 -10.54
CA GLU A 131 69.91 20.47 -11.19
C GLU A 131 68.56 20.72 -10.50
N LYS A 132 68.35 21.95 -10.06
CA LYS A 132 67.06 22.39 -9.50
C LYS A 132 66.03 22.36 -10.64
N ARG A 133 65.04 21.46 -10.54
CA ARG A 133 63.86 21.43 -11.41
C ARG A 133 63.30 22.84 -11.54
N ALA A 134 63.27 23.37 -12.77
CA ALA A 134 62.64 24.64 -13.07
C ALA A 134 61.18 24.62 -12.59
N LYS A 135 60.82 25.58 -11.73
CA LYS A 135 59.48 25.74 -11.20
C LYS A 135 58.60 26.22 -12.36
N ARG A 136 57.66 25.38 -12.84
CA ARG A 136 56.70 25.76 -13.87
C ARG A 136 55.96 27.04 -13.45
N GLU A 137 56.06 28.07 -14.27
CA GLU A 137 55.41 29.35 -14.09
C GLU A 137 53.88 29.14 -14.10
N ARG A 138 53.20 29.56 -13.03
CA ARG A 138 51.74 29.44 -12.93
C ARG A 138 51.10 30.57 -13.75
N VAL A 139 50.56 30.23 -14.91
CA VAL A 139 49.83 31.17 -15.77
C VAL A 139 48.50 31.59 -15.09
N PRO A 140 48.12 32.88 -15.07
CA PRO A 140 46.81 33.32 -14.58
C PRO A 140 45.70 32.72 -15.46
N GLY A 141 44.75 31.98 -14.88
CA GLY A 141 43.65 31.34 -15.64
C GLY A 141 43.43 29.83 -15.39
N SER A 142 44.18 29.21 -14.47
CA SER A 142 44.15 27.76 -14.22
C SER A 142 42.76 27.14 -14.04
N ARG A 143 41.80 27.82 -13.40
CA ARG A 143 40.44 27.27 -13.20
C ARG A 143 39.61 27.28 -14.49
N LEU A 144 39.62 28.39 -15.23
CA LEU A 144 38.96 28.49 -16.54
C LEU A 144 39.58 27.53 -17.55
N ARG A 145 40.91 27.33 -17.47
CA ARG A 145 41.63 26.31 -18.24
C ARG A 145 41.15 24.90 -17.92
N THR A 146 41.04 24.53 -16.64
CA THR A 146 40.53 23.21 -16.24
C THR A 146 39.08 23.01 -16.71
N LEU A 147 38.24 24.02 -16.59
CA LEU A 147 36.85 23.98 -17.07
C LEU A 147 36.79 23.82 -18.60
N ALA A 148 37.62 24.55 -19.35
CA ALA A 148 37.71 24.41 -20.80
C ALA A 148 38.19 23.02 -21.23
N ILE A 149 39.13 22.41 -20.51
CA ILE A 149 39.59 21.04 -20.76
C ILE A 149 38.46 20.04 -20.52
N LEU A 150 37.71 20.20 -19.41
CA LEU A 150 36.52 19.40 -19.12
C LEU A 150 35.42 19.60 -20.18
N GLY A 151 35.33 20.80 -20.77
CA GLY A 151 34.47 21.13 -21.91
C GLY A 151 34.93 20.60 -23.26
N GLY A 152 36.05 19.85 -23.32
CA GLY A 152 36.53 19.18 -24.53
C GLY A 152 37.71 19.87 -25.24
N ALA A 153 38.36 20.87 -24.64
CA ALA A 153 39.56 21.49 -25.21
C ALA A 153 40.86 20.73 -24.90
N ASP A 154 41.81 20.76 -25.82
CA ASP A 154 43.22 20.44 -25.59
C ASP A 154 43.89 21.66 -24.94
N GLY A 155 44.44 21.44 -23.73
CA GLY A 155 45.06 22.51 -22.95
C GLY A 155 46.24 23.18 -23.66
N GLU A 156 47.04 22.44 -24.44
CA GLU A 156 48.22 23.00 -25.11
C GLU A 156 47.88 23.83 -26.35
N ILE A 157 46.77 23.49 -27.04
CA ILE A 157 46.24 24.28 -28.15
C ILE A 157 45.56 25.54 -27.60
N LEU A 158 44.85 25.41 -26.49
CA LEU A 158 44.17 26.52 -25.84
C LEU A 158 45.15 27.58 -25.31
N ASP A 159 46.31 27.15 -24.81
CA ASP A 159 47.37 28.05 -24.33
C ASP A 159 47.92 28.94 -25.49
N ARG A 160 47.79 28.52 -26.75
CA ARG A 160 48.16 29.31 -27.95
C ARG A 160 47.04 30.23 -28.43
N VAL A 161 45.78 29.93 -28.10
CA VAL A 161 44.59 30.68 -28.54
C VAL A 161 43.66 30.94 -27.34
N PRO A 162 44.07 31.78 -26.36
CA PRO A 162 43.31 31.99 -25.14
C PRO A 162 41.93 32.64 -25.40
N GLY A 163 41.76 33.32 -26.54
CA GLY A 163 40.49 33.93 -26.96
C GLY A 163 39.34 32.93 -27.18
N GLU A 164 39.62 31.63 -27.33
CA GLU A 164 38.59 30.59 -27.46
C GLU A 164 38.21 29.92 -26.14
N THR A 165 38.88 30.26 -25.03
CA THR A 165 38.58 29.72 -23.69
C THR A 165 37.12 29.90 -23.27
N PRO A 166 36.47 31.07 -23.45
CA PRO A 166 35.07 31.26 -23.06
C PRO A 166 34.10 30.29 -23.76
N ARG A 167 34.36 29.93 -25.03
CA ARG A 167 33.54 28.99 -25.80
C ARG A 167 33.57 27.59 -25.20
N PHE A 168 34.76 27.10 -24.81
CA PHE A 168 34.91 25.79 -24.19
C PHE A 168 34.41 25.76 -22.74
N VAL A 169 34.54 26.87 -22.00
CA VAL A 169 33.93 27.00 -20.67
C VAL A 169 32.40 26.98 -20.76
N GLN A 170 31.81 27.63 -21.77
CA GLN A 170 30.36 27.54 -22.02
C GLN A 170 29.93 26.11 -22.35
N MET A 171 30.70 25.41 -23.20
CA MET A 171 30.45 24.00 -23.51
C MET A 171 30.50 23.12 -22.25
N PHE A 172 31.45 23.35 -21.34
CA PHE A 172 31.51 22.65 -20.06
C PHE A 172 30.22 22.80 -19.24
N PHE A 173 29.67 24.02 -19.11
CA PHE A 173 28.44 24.22 -18.35
C PHE A 173 27.23 23.54 -19.00
N VAL A 174 27.17 23.48 -20.33
CA VAL A 174 26.13 22.75 -21.06
C VAL A 174 26.23 21.23 -20.81
N LEU A 175 27.44 20.67 -20.85
CA LEU A 175 27.71 19.26 -20.54
C LEU A 175 27.49 18.92 -19.06
N LEU A 176 27.81 19.85 -18.15
CA LEU A 176 27.55 19.67 -16.72
C LEU A 176 26.05 19.72 -16.41
N GLY A 177 25.30 20.60 -17.08
CA GLY A 177 23.85 20.72 -16.90
C GLY A 177 23.10 19.44 -17.27
N THR A 178 23.42 18.85 -18.42
CA THR A 178 22.87 17.56 -18.87
C THR A 178 23.23 16.41 -17.92
N ALA A 179 24.48 16.33 -17.49
CA ALA A 179 24.92 15.35 -16.49
C ALA A 179 24.20 15.48 -15.14
N LEU A 180 23.96 16.70 -14.66
CA LEU A 180 23.29 16.97 -13.38
C LEU A 180 21.80 16.61 -13.44
N VAL A 181 21.13 16.98 -14.53
CA VAL A 181 19.74 16.57 -14.79
C VAL A 181 19.61 15.04 -14.83
N SER A 182 20.53 14.35 -15.50
CA SER A 182 20.54 12.89 -15.52
C SER A 182 20.80 12.28 -14.14
N ALA A 183 21.68 12.90 -13.34
CA ALA A 183 21.94 12.50 -11.95
C ALA A 183 20.69 12.57 -11.08
N LEU A 184 19.95 13.68 -11.15
CA LEU A 184 18.71 13.87 -10.38
C LEU A 184 17.64 12.86 -10.78
N SER A 185 17.49 12.61 -12.09
CA SER A 185 16.55 11.61 -12.59
C SER A 185 16.93 10.19 -12.15
N MET A 186 18.20 9.81 -12.23
CA MET A 186 18.69 8.50 -11.78
C MET A 186 18.55 8.34 -10.27
N MET A 187 18.87 9.37 -9.48
CA MET A 187 18.68 9.35 -8.03
C MET A 187 17.20 9.13 -7.68
N PHE A 188 16.31 9.84 -8.37
CA PHE A 188 14.89 9.69 -8.17
C PHE A 188 14.41 8.29 -8.55
N ALA A 189 14.80 7.77 -9.73
CA ALA A 189 14.47 6.41 -10.15
C ALA A 189 14.95 5.34 -9.16
N LEU A 190 16.12 5.51 -8.54
CA LEU A 190 16.62 4.60 -7.51
C LEU A 190 15.83 4.68 -6.20
N MET A 191 15.39 5.88 -5.81
CA MET A 191 14.66 6.09 -4.55
C MET A 191 13.18 5.69 -4.66
N THR A 192 12.51 5.97 -5.77
CA THR A 192 11.07 5.69 -5.92
C THR A 192 10.78 4.40 -6.68
N GLY A 193 11.64 4.03 -7.64
CA GLY A 193 11.49 2.80 -8.39
C GLY A 193 12.02 1.58 -7.65
N VAL A 194 13.30 1.62 -7.24
CA VAL A 194 14.01 0.49 -6.63
C VAL A 194 14.02 0.55 -5.09
N GLN A 195 13.53 1.65 -4.50
CA GLN A 195 13.51 1.87 -3.04
C GLN A 195 14.88 1.69 -2.36
N VAL A 196 15.95 2.10 -3.06
CA VAL A 196 17.31 2.05 -2.52
C VAL A 196 17.49 3.16 -1.49
N ALA A 197 18.17 2.85 -0.39
CA ALA A 197 18.49 3.83 0.64
C ALA A 197 19.28 5.01 0.07
N VAL A 198 18.98 6.23 0.53
CA VAL A 198 19.54 7.49 0.00
C VAL A 198 21.08 7.48 -0.05
N TRP A 199 21.72 6.91 0.97
CA TRP A 199 23.18 6.84 1.07
C TRP A 199 23.83 5.97 -0.03
N LEU A 200 23.10 5.01 -0.59
CA LEU A 200 23.51 4.23 -1.77
C LEU A 200 23.07 4.91 -3.08
N ALA A 201 21.91 5.56 -3.10
CA ALA A 201 21.39 6.22 -4.29
C ALA A 201 22.28 7.39 -4.76
N VAL A 202 22.80 8.20 -3.84
CA VAL A 202 23.67 9.35 -4.15
C VAL A 202 24.96 8.96 -4.89
N PRO A 203 25.80 8.03 -4.39
CA PRO A 203 27.03 7.65 -5.11
C PRO A 203 26.74 6.99 -6.47
N LEU A 204 25.68 6.18 -6.58
CA LEU A 204 25.27 5.59 -7.85
C LEU A 204 24.87 6.67 -8.87
N ALA A 205 24.09 7.66 -8.45
CA ALA A 205 23.69 8.78 -9.31
C ALA A 205 24.90 9.61 -9.78
N ILE A 206 25.91 9.81 -8.92
CA ILE A 206 27.15 10.50 -9.29
C ILE A 206 27.94 9.71 -10.33
N VAL A 207 28.06 8.39 -10.17
CA VAL A 207 28.73 7.52 -11.16
C VAL A 207 28.00 7.59 -12.50
N TRP A 208 26.67 7.55 -12.49
CA TRP A 208 25.86 7.71 -13.70
C TRP A 208 26.06 9.07 -14.36
N ALA A 209 26.05 10.15 -13.59
CA ALA A 209 26.32 11.51 -14.08
C ALA A 209 27.70 11.60 -14.75
N ALA A 210 28.72 10.95 -14.18
CA ALA A 210 30.06 10.90 -14.76
C ALA A 210 30.10 10.13 -16.09
N ILE A 211 29.30 9.06 -16.23
CA ILE A 211 29.15 8.31 -17.49
C ILE A 211 28.53 9.20 -18.57
N ILE A 212 27.41 9.87 -18.27
CA ILE A 212 26.74 10.77 -19.22
C ILE A 212 27.63 11.95 -19.59
N PHE A 213 28.28 12.57 -18.60
CA PHE A 213 29.24 13.65 -18.86
C PHE A 213 30.37 13.20 -19.80
N ASN A 214 30.91 11.99 -19.62
CA ASN A 214 31.97 11.46 -20.47
C ASN A 214 31.47 11.17 -21.90
N LEU A 215 30.29 10.53 -22.03
CA LEU A 215 29.68 10.22 -23.31
C LEU A 215 29.37 11.50 -24.11
N ASP A 216 28.77 12.49 -23.45
CA ASP A 216 28.39 13.76 -24.07
C ASP A 216 29.64 14.56 -24.49
N ARG A 217 30.66 14.56 -23.64
CA ARG A 217 31.97 15.14 -23.95
C ARG A 217 32.63 14.45 -25.14
N PHE A 218 32.61 13.12 -25.18
CA PHE A 218 33.17 12.35 -26.28
C PHE A 218 32.48 12.72 -27.60
N LEU A 219 31.14 12.66 -27.64
CA LEU A 219 30.36 12.95 -28.83
C LEU A 219 30.47 14.41 -29.30
N THR A 220 30.58 15.37 -28.38
CA THR A 220 30.81 16.79 -28.73
C THR A 220 32.23 17.08 -29.20
N SER A 221 33.22 16.31 -28.74
CA SER A 221 34.62 16.45 -29.14
C SER A 221 34.91 15.91 -30.55
N THR A 222 34.14 14.91 -31.01
CA THR A 222 34.31 14.29 -32.33
C THR A 222 33.77 15.13 -33.49
N MET A 223 33.10 16.25 -33.20
CA MET A 223 32.46 17.09 -34.22
C MET A 223 33.40 18.20 -34.71
N THR A 224 33.81 18.14 -35.98
CA THR A 224 34.69 19.13 -36.64
C THR A 224 33.90 20.09 -37.53
N ALA A 225 34.36 21.34 -37.67
CA ALA A 225 33.73 22.30 -38.59
C ALA A 225 33.71 21.80 -40.04
N THR A 226 32.58 22.00 -40.71
CA THR A 226 32.43 21.74 -42.14
C THR A 226 31.42 22.69 -42.76
N ARG A 227 31.61 23.03 -44.04
CA ARG A 227 30.73 23.95 -44.78
C ARG A 227 29.43 23.30 -45.29
N SER A 228 29.35 21.97 -45.29
CA SER A 228 28.16 21.26 -45.78
C SER A 228 27.19 20.94 -44.64
N VAL A 229 26.03 21.61 -44.64
CA VAL A 229 24.94 21.41 -43.66
C VAL A 229 24.53 19.94 -43.56
N GLY A 230 24.44 19.22 -44.69
CA GLY A 230 24.07 17.80 -44.71
C GLY A 230 25.06 16.90 -43.95
N LYS A 231 26.38 17.16 -44.04
CA LYS A 231 27.38 16.39 -43.27
C LYS A 231 27.36 16.76 -41.78
N LEU A 232 27.07 18.02 -41.43
CA LEU A 232 26.89 18.44 -40.03
C LEU A 232 25.68 17.74 -39.41
N ILE A 233 24.55 17.71 -40.12
CA ILE A 233 23.34 17.00 -39.66
C ILE A 233 23.63 15.50 -39.53
N ALA A 234 24.25 14.88 -40.54
CA ALA A 234 24.59 13.45 -40.49
C ALA A 234 25.50 13.09 -39.30
N LEU A 235 26.47 13.95 -38.96
CA LEU A 235 27.35 13.78 -37.82
C LEU A 235 26.63 13.97 -36.47
N ALA A 236 25.53 14.72 -36.45
CA ALA A 236 24.71 14.94 -35.26
C ALA A 236 23.66 13.84 -35.00
N ILE A 237 23.25 13.07 -36.03
CA ILE A 237 22.19 12.03 -35.92
C ILE A 237 22.44 11.04 -34.77
N PRO A 238 23.62 10.42 -34.61
CA PRO A 238 23.84 9.44 -33.53
C PRO A 238 23.57 10.04 -32.15
N ARG A 239 23.91 11.32 -31.96
CA ARG A 239 23.68 12.03 -30.71
C ARG A 239 22.23 12.44 -30.53
N VAL A 240 21.52 12.84 -31.59
CA VAL A 240 20.08 13.12 -31.53
C VAL A 240 19.30 11.88 -31.12
N LEU A 241 19.65 10.70 -31.66
CA LEU A 241 19.03 9.43 -31.27
C LEU A 241 19.31 9.07 -29.80
N MET A 242 20.56 9.22 -29.34
CA MET A 242 20.92 9.01 -27.94
C MET A 242 20.20 9.99 -27.00
N ALA A 243 20.11 11.27 -27.38
CA ALA A 243 19.38 12.29 -26.63
C ALA A 243 17.88 11.99 -26.57
N ALA A 244 17.28 11.45 -27.64
CA ALA A 244 15.88 11.03 -27.64
C ALA A 244 15.64 9.85 -26.67
N LEU A 245 16.52 8.84 -26.70
CA LEU A 245 16.43 7.68 -25.82
C LEU A 245 16.60 8.09 -24.35
N ILE A 246 17.67 8.84 -24.05
CA ILE A 246 17.98 9.29 -22.68
C ILE A 246 16.88 10.25 -22.20
N GLY A 247 16.48 11.23 -23.01
CA GLY A 247 15.44 12.20 -22.65
C GLY A 247 14.10 11.54 -22.32
N PHE A 248 13.71 10.50 -23.06
CA PHE A 248 12.49 9.74 -22.77
C PHE A 248 12.62 8.95 -21.45
N VAL A 249 13.70 8.19 -21.28
CA VAL A 249 13.93 7.38 -20.06
C VAL A 249 14.07 8.25 -18.81
N VAL A 250 14.72 9.41 -18.93
CA VAL A 250 14.94 10.38 -17.84
C VAL A 250 13.65 11.11 -17.46
N ALA A 251 12.73 11.29 -18.40
CA ALA A 251 11.46 11.99 -18.17
C ALA A 251 10.49 11.16 -17.32
N GLU A 252 10.42 9.84 -17.52
CA GLU A 252 9.46 8.96 -16.85
C GLU A 252 9.40 9.14 -15.32
N PRO A 253 10.54 9.07 -14.59
CA PRO A 253 10.48 9.16 -13.15
C PRO A 253 10.20 10.61 -12.71
N VAL A 254 10.66 11.64 -13.45
CA VAL A 254 10.31 13.04 -13.16
C VAL A 254 8.80 13.29 -13.31
N VAL A 255 8.14 12.71 -14.32
CA VAL A 255 6.69 12.85 -14.52
C VAL A 255 5.93 12.25 -13.34
N LEU A 256 6.31 11.04 -12.89
CA LEU A 256 5.72 10.41 -11.71
C LEU A 256 5.85 11.29 -10.47
N GLN A 257 6.98 11.99 -10.31
CA GLN A 257 7.18 12.89 -9.19
C GLN A 257 6.35 14.16 -9.29
N VAL A 258 6.25 14.78 -10.47
CA VAL A 258 5.47 16.02 -10.64
C VAL A 258 3.98 15.77 -10.37
N PHE A 259 3.45 14.64 -10.83
CA PHE A 259 2.04 14.28 -10.67
C PHE A 259 1.77 13.38 -9.47
N HIS A 260 2.69 13.31 -8.49
CA HIS A 260 2.59 12.37 -7.38
C HIS A 260 1.26 12.50 -6.61
N ASN A 261 0.77 13.73 -6.42
CA ASN A 261 -0.49 13.99 -5.71
C ASN A 261 -1.71 13.53 -6.50
N ASP A 262 -1.72 13.74 -7.81
CA ASP A 262 -2.86 13.38 -8.66
C ASP A 262 -2.92 11.86 -8.85
N ILE A 263 -1.77 11.21 -9.04
CA ILE A 263 -1.65 9.75 -9.06
C ILE A 263 -2.11 9.16 -7.73
N ALA A 264 -1.62 9.69 -6.59
CA ALA A 264 -2.00 9.20 -5.27
C ALA A 264 -3.51 9.33 -5.01
N ARG A 265 -4.12 10.43 -5.46
CA ARG A 265 -5.58 10.62 -5.37
C ARG A 265 -6.35 9.64 -6.22
N GLU A 266 -5.94 9.41 -7.47
CA GLU A 266 -6.61 8.46 -8.37
C GLU A 266 -6.47 7.02 -7.87
N VAL A 267 -5.29 6.63 -7.38
CA VAL A 267 -5.05 5.32 -6.77
C VAL A 267 -5.89 5.15 -5.50
N ALA A 268 -5.94 6.17 -4.62
CA ALA A 268 -6.78 6.13 -3.43
C ALA A 268 -8.28 6.04 -3.78
N SER A 269 -8.75 6.83 -4.74
CA SER A 269 -10.14 6.79 -5.23
C SER A 269 -10.50 5.42 -5.81
N THR A 270 -9.60 4.83 -6.60
CA THR A 270 -9.79 3.49 -7.17
C THR A 270 -9.81 2.43 -6.08
N ASN A 271 -8.89 2.50 -5.12
CA ASN A 271 -8.83 1.57 -4.00
C ASN A 271 -10.09 1.68 -3.11
N ILE A 272 -10.60 2.89 -2.86
CA ILE A 272 -11.85 3.10 -2.13
C ILE A 272 -13.04 2.51 -2.89
N THR A 273 -13.13 2.78 -4.19
CA THR A 273 -14.23 2.24 -5.03
C THR A 273 -14.18 0.71 -5.09
N GLN A 274 -12.98 0.14 -5.24
CA GLN A 274 -12.78 -1.30 -5.23
C GLN A 274 -13.14 -1.90 -3.87
N ALA A 275 -12.67 -1.30 -2.77
CA ALA A 275 -13.00 -1.73 -1.42
C ALA A 275 -14.51 -1.66 -1.13
N GLN A 276 -15.20 -0.63 -1.63
CA GLN A 276 -16.66 -0.53 -1.54
C GLN A 276 -17.36 -1.63 -2.34
N SER A 277 -16.93 -1.86 -3.59
CA SER A 277 -17.46 -2.95 -4.42
C SER A 277 -17.23 -4.32 -3.79
N ASP A 278 -16.08 -4.53 -3.16
CA ASP A 278 -15.74 -5.79 -2.52
C ASP A 278 -16.55 -5.98 -1.22
N GLN A 279 -16.78 -4.92 -0.45
CA GLN A 279 -17.69 -4.93 0.70
C GLN A 279 -19.13 -5.22 0.28
N ASP A 280 -19.62 -4.56 -0.78
CA ASP A 280 -20.94 -4.84 -1.35
C ASP A 280 -21.06 -6.30 -1.81
N ALA A 281 -20.00 -6.85 -2.41
CA ALA A 281 -19.94 -8.25 -2.82
C ALA A 281 -19.95 -9.21 -1.62
N LEU A 282 -19.33 -8.84 -0.49
CA LEU A 282 -19.37 -9.61 0.75
C LEU A 282 -20.76 -9.56 1.41
N GLU A 283 -21.40 -8.40 1.46
CA GLU A 283 -22.71 -8.23 2.11
C GLU A 283 -23.87 -8.82 1.30
N LYS A 284 -23.86 -8.63 -0.03
CA LYS A 284 -24.94 -9.07 -0.93
C LYS A 284 -24.65 -10.41 -1.61
N GLY A 285 -23.47 -10.97 -1.35
CA GLY A 285 -22.96 -12.19 -1.94
C GLY A 285 -23.76 -13.45 -1.56
N PRO A 286 -23.60 -14.52 -2.35
CA PRO A 286 -24.25 -15.80 -2.06
C PRO A 286 -23.80 -16.40 -0.72
N GLU A 287 -22.55 -16.19 -0.32
CA GLU A 287 -21.99 -16.70 0.95
C GLU A 287 -22.67 -16.07 2.17
N LYS A 288 -22.89 -14.75 2.16
CA LYS A 288 -23.61 -14.06 3.24
C LYS A 288 -25.09 -14.48 3.30
N LYS A 289 -25.76 -14.60 2.15
CA LYS A 289 -27.14 -15.10 2.08
C LYS A 289 -27.26 -16.53 2.61
N ALA A 290 -26.29 -17.39 2.29
CA ALA A 290 -26.24 -18.75 2.82
C ALA A 290 -26.02 -18.77 4.33
N LEU A 291 -25.12 -17.90 4.84
CA LEU A 291 -24.88 -17.74 6.27
C LEU A 291 -26.14 -17.24 7.01
N ASP A 292 -26.84 -16.24 6.46
CA ASP A 292 -28.07 -15.70 7.05
C ASP A 292 -29.19 -16.74 7.06
N ALA A 293 -29.36 -17.47 5.96
CA ALA A 293 -30.33 -18.56 5.89
C ALA A 293 -30.01 -19.68 6.89
N ALA A 294 -28.73 -20.05 7.04
CA ALA A 294 -28.30 -21.05 8.01
C ALA A 294 -28.48 -20.56 9.45
N THR A 295 -28.18 -19.28 9.72
CA THR A 295 -28.38 -18.64 11.03
C THR A 295 -29.85 -18.66 11.41
N GLN A 296 -30.73 -18.23 10.51
CA GLN A 296 -32.18 -18.26 10.72
C GLN A 296 -32.66 -19.69 10.97
N ARG A 297 -32.18 -20.66 10.19
CA ARG A 297 -32.59 -22.06 10.34
C ARG A 297 -32.19 -22.65 11.70
N VAL A 298 -31.00 -22.33 12.20
CA VAL A 298 -30.56 -22.75 13.54
C VAL A 298 -31.43 -22.09 14.61
N ALA A 299 -31.70 -20.79 14.51
CA ALA A 299 -32.55 -20.08 15.45
C ALA A 299 -33.98 -20.64 15.48
N ASP A 300 -34.57 -20.93 14.32
CA ASP A 300 -35.91 -21.52 14.21
C ASP A 300 -35.95 -22.92 14.84
N LEU A 301 -34.93 -23.75 14.60
CA LEU A 301 -34.83 -25.09 15.19
C LEU A 301 -34.59 -25.04 16.70
N GLU A 302 -33.78 -24.11 17.20
CA GLU A 302 -33.56 -23.91 18.63
C GLU A 302 -34.84 -23.47 19.34
N ASN A 303 -35.59 -22.54 18.74
CA ASN A 303 -36.90 -22.12 19.23
C ASN A 303 -37.92 -23.26 19.21
N GLN A 304 -37.97 -24.05 18.13
CA GLN A 304 -38.85 -25.22 18.01
C GLN A 304 -38.45 -26.33 19.00
N ALA A 305 -37.16 -26.52 19.27
CA ALA A 305 -36.67 -27.50 20.24
C ALA A 305 -36.96 -27.10 21.70
N ALA A 306 -37.03 -25.78 21.98
CA ALA A 306 -37.38 -25.23 23.28
C ALA A 306 -38.90 -25.22 23.53
N THR A 307 -39.68 -24.73 22.56
CA THR A 307 -41.12 -24.46 22.74
C THR A 307 -42.03 -25.55 22.17
N GLY A 308 -41.56 -26.32 21.17
CA GLY A 308 -42.41 -27.23 20.39
C GLY A 308 -43.32 -26.55 19.37
N ILE A 309 -43.28 -25.22 19.29
CA ILE A 309 -44.07 -24.43 18.35
C ILE A 309 -43.25 -24.25 17.07
N VAL A 310 -43.90 -24.48 15.93
CA VAL A 310 -43.32 -24.24 14.60
C VAL A 310 -43.63 -22.81 14.17
N ALA A 311 -42.61 -22.07 13.71
CA ALA A 311 -42.75 -20.71 13.24
C ALA A 311 -43.88 -20.59 12.18
N GLY A 312 -44.78 -19.62 12.35
CA GLY A 312 -45.88 -19.34 11.42
C GLY A 312 -47.16 -20.17 11.62
N THR A 313 -47.28 -20.97 12.68
CA THR A 313 -48.48 -21.79 12.95
C THR A 313 -49.39 -21.11 13.98
N SER A 314 -50.70 -21.07 13.73
CA SER A 314 -51.70 -20.53 14.66
C SER A 314 -52.16 -21.59 15.68
N ASN A 315 -52.38 -21.17 16.93
CA ASN A 315 -52.67 -22.06 18.07
C ASN A 315 -54.14 -22.51 18.22
N SER A 316 -55.06 -22.10 17.34
CA SER A 316 -56.49 -22.47 17.44
C SER A 316 -56.86 -23.57 16.46
N SER A 317 -57.54 -24.62 16.93
CA SER A 317 -58.03 -25.69 16.07
C SER A 317 -59.28 -25.26 15.28
N ALA A 318 -59.46 -25.86 14.10
CA ALA A 318 -60.66 -25.64 13.28
C ALA A 318 -61.94 -26.13 13.99
N SER A 319 -61.83 -27.17 14.81
CA SER A 319 -62.92 -27.74 15.62
C SER A 319 -63.35 -26.83 16.77
N GLU A 320 -62.41 -26.20 17.50
CA GLU A 320 -62.75 -25.21 18.53
C GLU A 320 -63.45 -24.00 17.91
N SER A 321 -62.95 -23.52 16.76
CA SER A 321 -63.54 -22.38 16.06
C SER A 321 -64.98 -22.68 15.57
N ALA A 322 -65.23 -23.90 15.12
CA ALA A 322 -66.57 -24.35 14.73
C ALA A 322 -67.52 -24.51 15.92
N ALA A 323 -67.06 -25.09 17.03
CA ALA A 323 -67.85 -25.26 18.25
C ALA A 323 -68.21 -23.90 18.88
N GLN A 324 -67.27 -22.95 18.89
CA GLN A 324 -67.53 -21.60 19.39
C GLN A 324 -68.62 -20.90 18.58
N LYS A 325 -68.60 -21.05 17.26
CA LYS A 325 -69.64 -20.50 16.38
C LYS A 325 -71.04 -21.06 16.69
N THR A 326 -71.15 -22.34 17.07
CA THR A 326 -72.42 -22.96 17.47
C THR A 326 -72.94 -22.39 18.78
N VAL A 327 -72.05 -22.19 19.77
CA VAL A 327 -72.40 -21.53 21.04
C VAL A 327 -72.89 -20.10 20.79
N ASP A 328 -72.20 -19.34 19.94
CA ASP A 328 -72.58 -17.97 19.59
C ASP A 328 -73.96 -17.92 18.90
N ASP A 329 -74.23 -18.83 17.96
CA ASP A 329 -75.51 -18.93 17.25
C ASP A 329 -76.68 -19.28 18.19
N LEU A 330 -76.49 -20.25 19.09
CA LEU A 330 -77.52 -20.64 20.06
C LEU A 330 -77.77 -19.53 21.10
N THR A 331 -76.72 -18.83 21.52
CA THR A 331 -76.85 -17.67 22.42
C THR A 331 -77.68 -16.56 21.76
N ALA A 332 -77.45 -16.30 20.48
CA ALA A 332 -78.24 -15.33 19.71
C ALA A 332 -79.71 -15.77 19.57
N LYS A 333 -79.97 -17.05 19.29
CA LYS A 333 -81.34 -17.61 19.23
C LYS A 333 -82.06 -17.52 20.57
N MET A 334 -81.38 -17.78 21.69
CA MET A 334 -81.96 -17.62 23.03
C MET A 334 -82.32 -16.17 23.34
N ALA A 335 -81.46 -15.22 22.94
CA ALA A 335 -81.76 -13.79 23.11
C ALA A 335 -82.99 -13.35 22.30
N GLU A 336 -83.17 -13.89 21.09
CA GLU A 336 -84.37 -13.61 20.29
C GLU A 336 -85.61 -14.29 20.88
N GLN A 337 -85.50 -15.55 21.30
CA GLN A 337 -86.60 -16.28 21.95
C GLN A 337 -87.05 -15.62 23.26
N GLN A 338 -86.14 -14.98 23.99
CA GLN A 338 -86.47 -14.20 25.18
C GLN A 338 -87.43 -13.05 24.86
N LYS A 339 -87.26 -12.37 23.72
CA LYS A 339 -88.19 -11.32 23.28
C LYS A 339 -89.57 -11.88 22.97
N THR A 340 -89.65 -13.09 22.41
CA THR A 340 -90.92 -13.80 22.19
C THR A 340 -91.61 -14.16 23.50
N ILE A 341 -90.86 -14.60 24.51
CA ILE A 341 -91.41 -14.82 25.86
C ILE A 341 -91.94 -13.53 26.46
N ASP A 342 -91.20 -12.43 26.34
CA ASP A 342 -91.59 -11.14 26.89
C ASP A 342 -92.86 -10.59 26.22
N SER A 343 -92.98 -10.75 24.89
CA SER A 343 -94.20 -10.36 24.15
C SER A 343 -95.40 -11.24 24.47
N ALA A 344 -95.22 -12.57 24.56
CA ALA A 344 -96.27 -13.51 24.96
C ALA A 344 -96.73 -13.27 26.40
N ARG A 345 -95.81 -12.90 27.31
CA ARG A 345 -96.12 -12.51 28.69
C ARG A 345 -96.93 -11.22 28.73
N ALA A 346 -96.55 -10.20 27.96
CA ALA A 346 -97.30 -8.95 27.86
C ALA A 346 -98.72 -9.19 27.32
N LEU A 347 -98.88 -10.05 26.31
CA LEU A 347 -100.19 -10.44 25.77
C LEU A 347 -101.04 -11.18 26.81
N TYR A 348 -100.47 -12.16 27.50
CA TYR A 348 -101.19 -12.91 28.54
C TYR A 348 -101.65 -12.00 29.70
N GLN A 349 -100.80 -11.06 30.13
CA GLN A 349 -101.18 -10.08 31.15
C GLN A 349 -102.28 -9.14 30.65
N CYS A 350 -102.23 -8.69 29.39
CA CYS A 350 -103.27 -7.84 28.81
C CYS A 350 -104.64 -8.53 28.72
N GLU A 351 -104.69 -9.82 28.36
CA GLU A 351 -105.95 -10.60 28.36
C GLU A 351 -106.50 -10.81 29.79
N LEU A 352 -105.62 -10.92 30.79
CA LEU A 352 -106.00 -11.09 32.19
C LEU A 352 -106.53 -9.80 32.83
N THR A 353 -105.87 -8.67 32.61
CA THR A 353 -106.14 -7.41 33.32
C THR A 353 -106.92 -6.39 32.47
N GLY A 354 -107.01 -6.58 31.16
CA GLY A 354 -107.56 -5.60 30.22
C GLY A 354 -106.69 -4.33 30.05
N GLU A 355 -105.57 -4.23 30.77
CA GLU A 355 -104.64 -3.10 30.67
C GLU A 355 -103.68 -3.30 29.48
N GLY A 356 -103.60 -2.31 28.58
CA GLY A 356 -102.77 -2.38 27.37
C GLY A 356 -103.54 -2.63 26.06
N ALA A 357 -104.87 -2.53 26.10
CA ALA A 357 -105.70 -2.55 24.89
C ALA A 357 -105.28 -1.43 23.91
N GLY A 358 -104.92 -1.82 22.68
CA GLY A 358 -104.43 -0.91 21.64
C GLY A 358 -102.93 -0.64 21.63
N THR A 359 -102.17 -1.07 22.65
CA THR A 359 -100.70 -0.97 22.70
C THR A 359 -100.00 -2.32 22.59
N VAL A 360 -100.61 -3.40 23.12
CA VAL A 360 -100.12 -4.78 22.96
C VAL A 360 -100.78 -5.41 21.71
N PRO A 361 -100.01 -5.81 20.69
CA PRO A 361 -100.56 -6.42 19.48
C PRO A 361 -101.34 -7.70 19.78
N GLY A 362 -102.57 -7.81 19.28
CA GLY A 362 -103.41 -9.00 19.44
C GLY A 362 -104.25 -9.07 20.71
N CYS A 363 -104.19 -8.06 21.58
CA CYS A 363 -104.99 -8.03 22.81
C CYS A 363 -106.46 -7.65 22.56
N THR A 364 -107.40 -8.37 23.18
CA THR A 364 -108.86 -8.14 23.06
C THR A 364 -109.38 -6.98 23.92
N GLY A 365 -108.65 -6.64 24.99
CA GLY A 365 -109.02 -5.57 25.94
C GLY A 365 -110.19 -5.90 26.86
N VAL A 366 -110.66 -7.16 26.89
CA VAL A 366 -111.74 -7.62 27.76
C VAL A 366 -111.16 -8.33 28.97
N HIS A 367 -111.36 -7.76 30.17
CA HIS A 367 -110.87 -8.35 31.40
C HIS A 367 -111.63 -9.64 31.77
N GLY A 368 -110.94 -10.77 31.86
CA GLY A 368 -111.48 -12.02 32.41
C GLY A 368 -110.79 -13.27 31.91
N GLN A 369 -111.17 -14.43 32.47
CA GLN A 369 -110.73 -15.74 31.97
C GLN A 369 -111.68 -16.23 30.87
N GLY A 370 -111.12 -16.56 29.71
CA GLY A 370 -111.83 -17.07 28.54
C GLY A 370 -110.87 -17.61 27.48
N THR A 371 -111.41 -17.98 26.31
CA THR A 371 -110.64 -18.65 25.23
C THR A 371 -109.43 -17.85 24.75
N SER A 372 -109.51 -16.51 24.73
CA SER A 372 -108.38 -15.63 24.36
C SER A 372 -107.26 -15.67 25.40
N SER A 373 -107.59 -15.62 26.69
CA SER A 373 -106.59 -15.73 27.77
C SER A 373 -105.94 -17.12 27.84
N ASP A 374 -106.69 -18.19 27.53
CA ASP A 374 -106.17 -19.56 27.46
C ASP A 374 -105.22 -19.72 26.26
N ALA A 375 -105.55 -19.11 25.11
CA ALA A 375 -104.68 -19.09 23.94
C ALA A 375 -103.36 -18.33 24.21
N ALA A 376 -103.41 -17.17 24.87
CA ALA A 376 -102.21 -16.41 25.26
C ALA A 376 -101.35 -17.18 26.28
N LYS A 377 -101.98 -17.90 27.22
CA LYS A 377 -101.28 -18.80 28.16
C LYS A 377 -100.59 -19.96 27.43
N ALA A 378 -101.26 -20.56 26.45
CA ALA A 378 -100.69 -21.62 25.63
C ALA A 378 -99.48 -21.12 24.84
N GLN A 379 -99.56 -19.92 24.23
CA GLN A 379 -98.43 -19.27 23.53
C GLN A 379 -97.25 -19.01 24.45
N LEU A 380 -97.49 -18.51 25.68
CA LEU A 380 -96.42 -18.31 26.65
C LEU A 380 -95.75 -19.64 27.05
N THR A 381 -96.56 -20.69 27.23
CA THR A 381 -96.06 -22.04 27.58
C THR A 381 -95.23 -22.64 26.44
N GLU A 382 -95.67 -22.49 25.20
CA GLU A 382 -94.94 -22.93 23.99
C GLU A 382 -93.62 -22.15 23.82
N ALA A 383 -93.65 -20.83 24.05
CA ALA A 383 -92.46 -19.99 24.00
C ALA A 383 -91.43 -20.38 25.08
N GLN A 384 -91.90 -20.76 26.28
CA GLN A 384 -91.06 -21.29 27.36
C GLN A 384 -90.47 -22.65 27.01
N GLN A 385 -91.26 -23.58 26.47
CA GLN A 385 -90.75 -24.89 26.02
C GLN A 385 -89.67 -24.76 24.94
N THR A 386 -89.84 -23.82 24.00
CA THR A 386 -88.85 -23.54 22.96
C THR A 386 -87.55 -22.98 23.57
N TYR A 387 -87.66 -22.11 24.57
CA TYR A 387 -86.50 -21.58 25.29
C TYR A 387 -85.77 -22.67 26.09
N ASP A 388 -86.51 -23.55 26.78
CA ASP A 388 -85.93 -24.68 27.51
C ASP A 388 -85.21 -25.65 26.57
N ALA A 389 -85.75 -25.87 25.37
CA ALA A 389 -85.11 -26.68 24.32
C ALA A 389 -83.82 -26.02 23.80
N LEU A 390 -83.82 -24.70 23.55
CA LEU A 390 -82.61 -23.96 23.18
C LEU A 390 -81.57 -23.96 24.31
N ALA A 391 -82.00 -23.86 25.57
CA ALA A 391 -81.12 -23.94 26.73
C ALA A 391 -80.50 -25.35 26.87
N ALA A 392 -81.24 -26.41 26.53
CA ALA A 392 -80.68 -27.76 26.46
C ALA A 392 -79.64 -27.88 25.34
N GLN A 393 -79.93 -27.36 24.14
CA GLN A 393 -78.97 -27.32 23.03
C GLN A 393 -77.71 -26.52 23.37
N LEU A 394 -77.85 -25.38 24.06
CA LEU A 394 -76.72 -24.56 24.48
C LEU A 394 -75.83 -25.29 25.49
N ARG A 395 -76.40 -26.09 26.40
CA ARG A 395 -75.61 -26.95 27.30
C ARG A 395 -74.80 -27.97 26.49
N THR A 396 -75.45 -28.69 25.57
CA THR A 396 -74.74 -29.63 24.68
C THR A 396 -73.63 -28.95 23.87
N ALA A 397 -73.88 -27.76 23.31
CA ALA A 397 -72.88 -27.04 22.54
C ALA A 397 -71.69 -26.55 23.38
N ASN A 398 -71.92 -26.20 24.66
CA ASN A 398 -70.83 -25.87 25.58
C ASN A 398 -70.00 -27.11 25.96
N ASP A 399 -70.65 -28.26 26.19
CA ASP A 399 -69.94 -29.54 26.43
C ASP A 399 -69.11 -29.94 25.20
N GLU A 400 -69.66 -29.75 23.99
CA GLU A 400 -68.94 -29.97 22.73
C GLU A 400 -67.75 -29.01 22.58
N LEU A 401 -67.90 -27.72 22.91
CA LEU A 401 -66.82 -26.74 22.90
C LEU A 401 -65.70 -27.11 23.89
N GLU A 402 -66.04 -27.52 25.12
CA GLU A 402 -65.06 -27.98 26.11
C GLU A 402 -64.33 -29.26 25.64
N SER A 403 -65.06 -30.19 25.04
CA SER A 403 -64.48 -31.42 24.47
C SER A 403 -63.54 -31.11 23.30
N ALA A 404 -63.93 -30.17 22.42
CA ALA A 404 -63.11 -29.71 21.30
C ALA A 404 -61.84 -29.01 21.78
N GLY A 405 -61.94 -28.21 22.86
CA GLY A 405 -60.78 -27.58 23.48
C GLY A 405 -59.83 -28.56 24.16
N THR A 406 -60.38 -29.59 24.81
CA THR A 406 -59.57 -30.65 25.43
C THR A 406 -58.88 -31.50 24.37
N ALA A 407 -59.56 -31.85 23.28
CA ALA A 407 -58.99 -32.56 22.14
C ALA A 407 -57.89 -31.73 21.47
N ALA A 408 -58.12 -30.45 21.18
CA ALA A 408 -57.14 -29.55 20.60
C ALA A 408 -55.90 -29.41 21.48
N LYS A 409 -56.06 -29.27 22.80
CA LYS A 409 -54.94 -29.23 23.75
C LYS A 409 -54.14 -30.54 23.77
N GLY A 410 -54.83 -31.68 23.68
CA GLY A 410 -54.21 -33.00 23.56
C GLY A 410 -53.38 -33.12 22.28
N GLU A 411 -53.96 -32.78 21.13
CA GLU A 411 -53.30 -32.78 19.82
C GLU A 411 -52.11 -31.82 19.76
N LEU A 412 -52.25 -30.60 20.31
CA LEU A 412 -51.17 -29.62 20.43
C LEU A 412 -50.02 -30.18 21.27
N SER A 413 -50.29 -30.76 22.45
CA SER A 413 -49.23 -31.31 23.30
C SER A 413 -48.48 -32.48 22.66
N ALA A 414 -49.19 -33.33 21.90
CA ALA A 414 -48.58 -34.43 21.14
C ALA A 414 -47.75 -33.91 19.96
N SER A 415 -48.29 -32.93 19.22
CA SER A 415 -47.62 -32.23 18.13
C SER A 415 -46.36 -31.51 18.61
N GLU A 416 -46.44 -30.73 19.70
CA GLU A 416 -45.31 -30.05 20.33
C GLU A 416 -44.22 -31.03 20.76
N SER A 417 -44.57 -32.19 21.31
CA SER A 417 -43.57 -33.20 21.67
C SER A 417 -42.91 -33.82 20.44
N ALA A 418 -43.65 -34.03 19.35
CA ALA A 418 -43.09 -34.52 18.09
C ALA A 418 -42.17 -33.47 17.46
N ASN A 419 -42.62 -32.22 17.40
CA ASN A 419 -41.87 -31.07 16.91
C ASN A 419 -40.56 -30.87 17.69
N ARG A 420 -40.60 -30.98 19.03
CA ARG A 420 -39.39 -30.91 19.87
C ARG A 420 -38.39 -32.02 19.53
N LYS A 421 -38.87 -33.25 19.35
CA LYS A 421 -38.00 -34.39 18.99
C LYS A 421 -37.39 -34.22 17.60
N GLN A 422 -38.19 -33.81 16.63
CA GLN A 422 -37.75 -33.55 15.26
C GLN A 422 -36.71 -32.41 15.24
N ALA A 423 -37.01 -31.29 15.88
CA ALA A 423 -36.10 -30.15 15.93
C ALA A 423 -34.75 -30.53 16.56
N ARG A 424 -34.75 -31.28 17.68
CA ARG A 424 -33.52 -31.79 18.32
C ARG A 424 -32.72 -32.74 17.42
N ALA A 425 -33.39 -33.52 16.58
CA ALA A 425 -32.73 -34.43 15.64
C ALA A 425 -32.09 -33.69 14.45
N GLU A 426 -32.71 -32.60 13.98
CA GLU A 426 -32.23 -31.79 12.85
C GLU A 426 -31.16 -30.76 13.25
N LEU A 427 -31.16 -30.35 14.52
CA LEU A 427 -30.27 -29.31 15.07
C LEU A 427 -28.78 -29.53 14.79
N PRO A 428 -28.21 -30.75 14.94
CA PRO A 428 -26.80 -30.98 14.65
C PRO A 428 -26.44 -30.74 13.18
N ALA A 429 -27.29 -31.20 12.25
CA ALA A 429 -27.07 -31.00 10.81
C ALA A 429 -27.20 -29.52 10.42
N ALA A 430 -28.15 -28.80 11.03
CA ALA A 430 -28.28 -27.36 10.83
C ALA A 430 -27.06 -26.59 11.36
N LYS A 431 -26.53 -26.96 12.53
CA LYS A 431 -25.30 -26.37 13.09
C LYS A 431 -24.09 -26.61 12.20
N GLN A 432 -23.93 -27.83 11.68
CA GLN A 432 -22.88 -28.12 10.71
C GLN A 432 -23.02 -27.27 9.44
N THR A 433 -24.25 -27.07 8.95
CA THR A 433 -24.51 -26.22 7.78
C THR A 433 -24.12 -24.76 8.06
N TYR A 434 -24.47 -24.23 9.24
CA TYR A 434 -24.04 -22.91 9.69
C TYR A 434 -22.52 -22.77 9.74
N GLU A 435 -21.81 -23.74 10.33
CA GLU A 435 -20.34 -23.72 10.40
C GLU A 435 -19.70 -23.71 9.00
N THR A 436 -20.22 -24.51 8.07
CA THR A 436 -19.71 -24.52 6.69
C THR A 436 -19.97 -23.20 5.97
N ALA A 437 -21.13 -22.58 6.16
CA ALA A 437 -21.47 -21.28 5.58
C ALA A 437 -20.59 -20.17 6.18
N LEU A 438 -20.33 -20.21 7.48
CA LEU A 438 -19.46 -19.27 8.18
C LEU A 438 -18.02 -19.39 7.69
N ALA A 439 -17.51 -20.61 7.52
CA ALA A 439 -16.17 -20.86 6.97
C ALA A 439 -16.04 -20.32 5.53
N ALA A 440 -17.06 -20.53 4.69
CA ALA A 440 -17.08 -20.00 3.32
C ALA A 440 -17.11 -18.46 3.29
N TYR A 441 -17.93 -17.83 4.15
CA TYR A 441 -17.99 -16.38 4.29
C TYR A 441 -16.64 -15.81 4.75
N ASN A 442 -16.03 -16.38 5.79
CA ASN A 442 -14.73 -15.94 6.31
C ASN A 442 -13.62 -16.11 5.27
N ALA A 443 -13.58 -17.24 4.55
CA ALA A 443 -12.61 -17.45 3.48
C ALA A 443 -12.74 -16.40 2.35
N ARG A 444 -13.97 -15.98 2.03
CA ARG A 444 -14.21 -14.91 1.05
C ARG A 444 -13.78 -13.55 1.58
N ALA A 445 -14.07 -13.24 2.85
CA ALA A 445 -13.63 -12.00 3.50
C ALA A 445 -12.09 -11.91 3.56
N ASP A 446 -11.41 -13.01 3.89
CA ASP A 446 -9.94 -13.08 3.91
C ASP A 446 -9.33 -12.89 2.52
N ALA A 447 -9.93 -13.49 1.48
CA ALA A 447 -9.49 -13.31 0.10
C ALA A 447 -9.60 -11.85 -0.36
N VAL A 448 -10.67 -11.14 0.03
CA VAL A 448 -10.84 -9.71 -0.23
C VAL A 448 -9.81 -8.88 0.54
N ALA A 449 -9.56 -9.19 1.81
CA ALA A 449 -8.58 -8.49 2.63
C ALA A 449 -7.14 -8.63 2.07
N GLN A 450 -6.77 -9.84 1.65
CA GLN A 450 -5.45 -10.11 1.06
C GLN A 450 -5.28 -9.46 -0.32
N GLY A 451 -6.32 -9.44 -1.15
CA GLY A 451 -6.28 -8.79 -2.46
C GLY A 451 -5.98 -7.29 -2.37
N ASN A 452 -6.49 -6.62 -1.35
CA ASN A 452 -6.30 -5.18 -1.14
C ASN A 452 -4.91 -4.81 -0.59
N ALA A 453 -4.25 -5.70 0.16
CA ALA A 453 -2.91 -5.45 0.71
C ALA A 453 -1.82 -5.35 -0.39
N GLY A 454 -2.03 -5.94 -1.56
CA GLY A 454 -1.08 -5.90 -2.70
C GLY A 454 -1.11 -4.60 -3.52
N ALA A 455 -2.05 -3.68 -3.25
CA ALA A 455 -2.36 -2.56 -4.15
C ALA A 455 -1.53 -1.27 -3.93
N ILE A 456 -0.48 -1.29 -3.10
CA ILE A 456 0.24 -0.06 -2.65
C ILE A 456 1.68 0.07 -3.25
N GLY A 457 1.97 -0.57 -4.38
CA GLY A 457 3.30 -0.55 -5.03
C GLY A 457 3.48 0.45 -6.19
N LEU A 458 4.70 0.54 -6.75
CA LEU A 458 5.02 1.31 -7.96
C LEU A 458 4.10 0.94 -9.14
N LEU A 459 3.75 -0.33 -9.28
CA LEU A 459 2.82 -0.82 -10.31
C LEU A 459 1.43 -0.18 -10.18
N SER A 460 0.97 0.06 -8.94
CA SER A 460 -0.29 0.76 -8.67
C SER A 460 -0.20 2.22 -9.10
N GLN A 461 0.94 2.88 -8.89
CA GLN A 461 1.20 4.25 -9.36
C GLN A 461 1.26 4.34 -10.89
N ILE A 462 1.90 3.39 -11.57
CA ILE A 462 1.96 3.33 -13.04
C ILE A 462 0.55 3.07 -13.63
N SER A 463 -0.20 2.12 -13.07
CA SER A 463 -1.58 1.86 -13.49
C SER A 463 -2.50 3.05 -13.20
N GLY A 464 -2.28 3.74 -12.07
CA GLY A 464 -2.97 4.97 -11.69
C GLY A 464 -2.68 6.10 -12.68
N LEU A 465 -1.42 6.32 -13.04
CA LEU A 465 -1.02 7.30 -14.04
C LEU A 465 -1.65 6.99 -15.42
N ASN A 466 -1.65 5.73 -15.85
CA ASN A 466 -2.24 5.37 -17.15
C ASN A 466 -3.75 5.61 -17.19
N ARG A 467 -4.50 5.19 -16.15
CA ARG A 467 -5.93 5.49 -16.01
C ARG A 467 -6.20 6.99 -15.94
N LEU A 468 -5.36 7.71 -15.22
CA LEU A 468 -5.49 9.15 -15.09
C LEU A 468 -5.22 9.83 -16.44
N GLY A 469 -4.23 9.39 -17.21
CA GLY A 469 -3.99 9.86 -18.58
C GLY A 469 -5.11 9.53 -19.57
N GLU A 470 -5.82 8.43 -19.38
CA GLU A 470 -7.03 8.08 -20.17
C GLU A 470 -8.24 8.98 -19.83
N LYS A 471 -8.36 9.42 -18.57
CA LYS A 471 -9.44 10.31 -18.10
C LYS A 471 -9.15 11.80 -18.37
N GLU A 472 -7.92 12.22 -18.15
CA GLU A 472 -7.45 13.60 -18.23
C GLU A 472 -6.43 13.75 -19.38
N PRO A 473 -6.86 14.15 -20.58
CA PRO A 473 -5.96 14.29 -21.73
C PRO A 473 -4.83 15.30 -21.48
N THR A 474 -5.02 16.22 -20.54
CA THR A 474 -4.02 17.19 -20.10
C THR A 474 -2.76 16.51 -19.55
N ILE A 475 -2.91 15.41 -18.80
CA ILE A 475 -1.80 14.69 -18.18
C ILE A 475 -1.00 13.91 -19.22
N PHE A 476 -1.67 13.34 -20.22
CA PHE A 476 -1.02 12.73 -21.36
C PHE A 476 -0.15 13.74 -22.13
N TRP A 477 -0.70 14.94 -22.42
CA TRP A 477 0.08 15.99 -23.08
C TRP A 477 1.21 16.53 -22.20
N ALA A 478 1.02 16.61 -20.89
CA ALA A 478 2.06 17.05 -19.97
C ALA A 478 3.24 16.07 -19.93
N HIS A 479 3.00 14.75 -19.96
CA HIS A 479 4.07 13.74 -20.07
C HIS A 479 4.92 13.96 -21.33
N TRP A 480 4.26 14.09 -22.49
CA TRP A 480 4.95 14.35 -23.76
C TRP A 480 5.67 15.70 -23.79
N LEU A 481 5.11 16.73 -23.15
CA LEU A 481 5.74 18.04 -23.04
C LEU A 481 7.00 17.98 -22.17
N ILE A 482 6.95 17.28 -21.03
CA ILE A 482 8.11 17.06 -20.16
C ILE A 482 9.17 16.23 -20.89
N ALA A 483 8.79 15.16 -21.58
CA ALA A 483 9.72 14.37 -22.39
C ALA A 483 10.36 15.21 -23.51
N ALA A 484 9.58 16.05 -24.20
CA ALA A 484 10.08 16.98 -25.21
C ALA A 484 11.03 18.03 -24.62
N LEU A 485 10.75 18.51 -23.40
CA LEU A 485 11.63 19.43 -22.67
C LEU A 485 12.98 18.79 -22.34
N PHE A 486 13.00 17.57 -21.79
CA PHE A 486 14.24 16.85 -21.52
C PHE A 486 15.01 16.54 -22.79
N PHE A 487 14.33 16.10 -23.85
CA PHE A 487 14.95 15.93 -25.15
C PHE A 487 15.60 17.22 -25.66
N MET A 488 14.91 18.37 -25.52
CA MET A 488 15.45 19.67 -25.91
C MET A 488 16.68 20.06 -25.08
N ILE A 489 16.69 19.77 -23.78
CA ILE A 489 17.85 19.99 -22.89
C ILE A 489 19.03 19.12 -23.31
N GLU A 490 18.80 17.82 -23.57
CA GLU A 490 19.82 16.86 -24.03
C GLU A 490 20.38 17.19 -25.43
N LEU A 491 19.62 17.91 -26.24
CA LEU A 491 20.04 18.43 -27.55
C LEU A 491 20.88 19.72 -27.46
N LEU A 492 20.89 20.44 -26.34
CA LEU A 492 21.65 21.69 -26.21
C LEU A 492 23.14 21.56 -26.58
N PRO A 493 23.89 20.53 -26.14
CA PRO A 493 25.30 20.38 -26.53
C PRO A 493 25.46 20.26 -28.06
N VAL A 494 24.56 19.54 -28.72
CA VAL A 494 24.56 19.39 -30.19
C VAL A 494 24.20 20.70 -30.86
N LEU A 495 23.14 21.37 -30.40
CA LEU A 495 22.68 22.61 -30.99
C LEU A 495 23.77 23.69 -30.93
N VAL A 496 24.42 23.82 -29.77
CA VAL A 496 25.55 24.74 -29.59
C VAL A 496 26.72 24.34 -30.49
N LYS A 497 27.03 23.05 -30.60
CA LYS A 497 28.13 22.59 -31.45
C LYS A 497 27.85 22.78 -32.94
N VAL A 498 26.67 22.41 -33.43
CA VAL A 498 26.23 22.62 -34.83
C VAL A 498 26.26 24.10 -35.19
N LEU A 499 25.73 24.97 -34.32
CA LEU A 499 25.72 26.41 -34.56
C LEU A 499 27.14 27.00 -34.59
N THR A 500 28.03 26.51 -33.73
CA THR A 500 29.40 27.02 -33.62
C THR A 500 30.42 26.33 -34.53
N SER A 501 30.05 25.24 -35.20
CA SER A 501 30.85 24.51 -36.19
C SER A 501 30.35 24.70 -37.63
N TYR A 502 29.29 25.49 -37.82
CA TYR A 502 28.83 25.93 -39.13
C TYR A 502 29.63 27.15 -39.60
N GLY A 503 30.37 27.01 -40.70
CA GLY A 503 31.15 28.09 -41.30
C GLY A 503 32.64 27.77 -41.40
N ASP A 504 33.47 28.81 -41.24
CA ASP A 504 34.92 28.67 -41.32
C ASP A 504 35.53 28.08 -40.03
N PRO A 505 36.60 27.27 -40.13
CA PRO A 505 37.24 26.69 -38.96
C PRO A 505 37.70 27.78 -37.98
N SER A 506 37.47 27.55 -36.68
CA SER A 506 37.89 28.47 -35.63
C SER A 506 39.43 28.58 -35.55
N LEU A 507 39.96 29.58 -34.84
CA LEU A 507 41.40 29.70 -34.64
C LEU A 507 41.96 28.50 -33.86
N TYR A 508 41.18 27.96 -32.93
CA TYR A 508 41.49 26.71 -32.23
C TYR A 508 41.54 25.53 -33.22
N GLU A 509 40.53 25.36 -34.08
CA GLU A 509 40.50 24.24 -35.04
C GLU A 509 41.62 24.33 -36.08
N LYS A 510 41.97 25.54 -36.53
CA LYS A 510 43.14 25.77 -37.41
C LYS A 510 44.44 25.40 -36.71
N THR A 511 44.61 25.81 -35.46
CA THR A 511 45.80 25.49 -34.67
C THR A 511 45.89 24.00 -34.38
N ALA A 512 44.75 23.34 -34.14
CA ALA A 512 44.64 21.89 -33.97
C ALA A 512 45.01 21.15 -35.27
N ALA A 513 44.54 21.60 -36.43
CA ALA A 513 44.87 21.01 -37.72
C ALA A 513 46.37 21.12 -38.04
N ILE A 514 46.98 22.29 -37.80
CA ILE A 514 48.42 22.49 -37.99
C ILE A 514 49.22 21.59 -37.06
N ARG A 515 48.83 21.49 -35.78
CA ARG A 515 49.48 20.59 -34.82
C ARG A 515 49.41 19.14 -35.29
N LYS A 516 48.23 18.70 -35.74
CA LYS A 516 48.03 17.34 -36.25
C LYS A 516 48.94 17.06 -37.45
N GLN A 517 49.07 18.01 -38.38
CA GLN A 517 49.98 17.89 -39.52
C GLN A 517 51.45 17.78 -39.08
N VAL A 518 51.88 18.62 -38.13
CA VAL A 518 53.26 18.57 -37.59
C VAL A 518 53.53 17.23 -36.88
N GLU A 519 52.55 16.69 -36.17
CA GLU A 519 52.66 15.37 -35.54
C GLU A 519 52.70 14.23 -36.57
N GLU A 520 51.86 14.29 -37.61
CA GLU A 520 51.90 13.34 -38.75
C GLU A 520 53.25 13.37 -39.47
N ASP A 521 53.80 14.56 -39.73
CA ASP A 521 55.11 14.75 -40.35
C ASP A 521 56.24 14.24 -39.46
N ARG A 522 56.15 14.48 -38.15
CA ARG A 522 57.13 13.99 -37.18
C ARG A 522 57.15 12.46 -37.14
N VAL A 523 55.98 11.83 -37.02
CA VAL A 523 55.84 10.36 -37.03
C VAL A 523 56.34 9.79 -38.35
N SER A 524 56.02 10.44 -39.47
CA SER A 524 56.51 10.04 -40.80
C SER A 524 58.04 10.12 -40.88
N ALA A 525 58.65 11.20 -40.38
CA ALA A 525 60.10 11.39 -40.34
C ALA A 525 60.80 10.37 -39.43
N GLU A 526 60.23 10.06 -38.27
CA GLU A 526 60.71 8.98 -37.38
C GLU A 526 60.63 7.63 -38.10
N GLY A 527 59.51 7.33 -38.78
CA GLY A 527 59.37 6.11 -39.59
C GLY A 527 60.37 5.99 -40.74
N TYR A 528 60.73 7.10 -41.41
CA TYR A 528 61.80 7.09 -42.42
C TYR A 528 63.18 6.82 -41.83
N ARG A 529 63.49 7.37 -40.65
CA ARG A 529 64.76 7.13 -39.95
C ARG A 529 64.88 5.68 -39.49
N ASP A 530 63.81 5.10 -38.96
CA ASP A 530 63.79 3.70 -38.54
C ASP A 530 64.01 2.76 -39.74
N ARG A 531 63.36 3.04 -40.88
CA ARG A 531 63.58 2.28 -42.13
C ARG A 531 65.02 2.41 -42.63
N ALA A 532 65.62 3.59 -42.57
CA ALA A 532 67.01 3.80 -42.96
C ALA A 532 67.98 3.03 -42.03
N ALA A 533 67.71 2.99 -40.73
CA ALA A 533 68.51 2.23 -39.76
C ALA A 533 68.46 0.71 -40.02
N ILE A 534 67.29 0.17 -40.38
CA ILE A 534 67.12 -1.25 -40.73
C ILE A 534 67.88 -1.60 -42.03
N VAL A 535 67.82 -0.74 -43.04
CA VAL A 535 68.57 -0.95 -44.30
C VAL A 535 70.08 -0.86 -44.08
N ALA A 536 70.54 0.03 -43.20
CA ALA A 536 71.95 0.15 -42.85
C ALA A 536 72.48 -1.04 -42.04
N THR A 537 71.62 -1.72 -41.26
CA THR A 537 71.99 -2.97 -40.55
C THR A 537 71.91 -4.21 -41.44
N GLY A 538 71.09 -4.20 -42.50
CA GLY A 538 71.01 -5.27 -43.49
C GLY A 538 72.14 -5.30 -44.54
N SER A 539 73.05 -4.31 -44.55
CA SER A 539 74.13 -4.18 -45.54
C SER A 539 75.54 -4.54 -45.03
N LEU A 540 75.66 -5.07 -43.80
CA LEU A 540 76.92 -5.66 -43.32
C LEU A 540 77.06 -7.10 -43.84
N PRO A 541 78.16 -7.48 -44.52
CA PRO A 541 78.38 -8.87 -44.91
C PRO A 541 78.53 -9.74 -43.66
N PRO A 542 78.04 -11.00 -43.69
CA PRO A 542 78.13 -11.88 -42.52
C PRO A 542 79.61 -12.14 -42.20
N ALA A 543 79.98 -11.93 -40.93
CA ALA A 543 81.26 -12.36 -40.41
C ALA A 543 81.37 -13.89 -40.52
N GLU A 544 82.42 -14.34 -41.18
CA GLU A 544 82.73 -15.73 -41.51
C GLU A 544 82.97 -16.56 -40.23
N PRO A 545 82.26 -17.68 -40.01
CA PRO A 545 82.56 -18.61 -38.91
C PRO A 545 83.76 -19.51 -39.29
N PRO A 546 84.64 -19.89 -38.34
CA PRO A 546 85.80 -20.73 -38.63
C PRO A 546 85.39 -22.13 -39.09
N ALA A 547 85.95 -22.57 -40.21
CA ALA A 547 85.67 -23.86 -40.84
C ALA A 547 86.38 -25.05 -40.15
N PRO A 548 85.73 -26.24 -40.10
CA PRO A 548 86.28 -27.46 -39.51
C PRO A 548 87.05 -28.32 -40.53
N ALA A 549 88.08 -29.05 -40.07
CA ALA A 549 88.74 -30.12 -40.83
C ALA A 549 88.37 -31.50 -40.26
N SER A 550 88.08 -32.46 -41.15
CA SER A 550 87.65 -33.85 -40.89
C SER A 550 88.65 -34.85 -41.56
N PRO A 551 88.43 -36.18 -41.55
CA PRO A 551 88.67 -37.23 -40.53
C PRO A 551 89.58 -38.36 -41.15
N PRO A 552 89.60 -39.68 -40.76
CA PRO A 552 88.94 -40.44 -39.68
C PRO A 552 89.84 -41.46 -38.92
N SER A 553 89.18 -42.23 -38.04
CA SER A 553 89.48 -43.58 -37.50
C SER A 553 89.91 -43.64 -36.03
N ASP A 554 88.98 -43.94 -35.12
CA ASP A 554 88.95 -45.28 -34.52
C ASP A 554 87.65 -45.57 -33.76
N ALA A 555 87.43 -46.87 -33.55
CA ALA A 555 86.23 -47.54 -33.06
C ALA A 555 85.65 -47.06 -31.72
N GLY A 556 84.36 -47.34 -31.52
CA GLY A 556 83.82 -47.60 -30.17
C GLY A 556 82.49 -46.93 -29.83
N ASP A 557 81.45 -47.77 -29.73
CA ASP A 557 80.26 -47.65 -28.88
C ASP A 557 79.24 -46.50 -29.05
N ALA A 558 77.99 -46.92 -29.30
CA ALA A 558 76.78 -46.16 -29.04
C ALA A 558 76.56 -46.01 -27.51
N PRO A 559 75.79 -45.00 -27.05
CA PRO A 559 74.38 -45.29 -26.84
C PRO A 559 73.38 -44.16 -27.14
N THR A 560 72.16 -44.64 -27.39
CA THR A 560 70.85 -44.00 -27.47
C THR A 560 70.38 -43.28 -26.20
N VAL A 561 69.73 -42.10 -26.31
CA VAL A 561 68.76 -41.52 -25.33
C VAL A 561 67.76 -40.61 -26.09
N PRO A 562 66.45 -40.53 -25.69
CA PRO A 562 65.31 -40.56 -26.61
C PRO A 562 64.60 -39.20 -26.84
N LEU A 563 63.81 -39.17 -27.93
CA LEU A 563 62.82 -38.14 -28.24
C LEU A 563 61.61 -38.22 -27.31
N THR A 564 61.30 -37.13 -26.60
CA THR A 564 60.09 -37.00 -25.79
C THR A 564 58.95 -36.33 -26.57
N ARG A 565 57.97 -37.17 -26.95
CA ARG A 565 56.49 -37.05 -27.02
C ARG A 565 55.73 -35.71 -27.08
N ALA A 566 56.30 -34.57 -27.47
CA ALA A 566 55.53 -33.31 -27.59
C ALA A 566 55.22 -32.85 -29.03
N ASP A 567 55.86 -33.42 -30.06
CA ASP A 567 55.78 -32.90 -31.44
C ASP A 567 54.89 -33.71 -32.40
N LEU A 568 53.94 -34.50 -31.89
CA LEU A 568 53.01 -35.27 -32.74
C LEU A 568 51.58 -35.22 -32.19
N ARG A 569 50.79 -34.26 -32.71
CA ARG A 569 49.31 -34.14 -32.78
C ARG A 569 48.95 -32.66 -32.60
N GLU A 570 48.19 -31.97 -33.43
CA GLU A 570 47.18 -32.37 -34.41
C GLU A 570 47.09 -31.28 -35.49
N GLY A 571 47.29 -31.70 -36.73
CA GLY A 571 46.60 -31.09 -37.86
C GLY A 571 45.38 -31.94 -38.20
N ALA A 572 44.34 -31.25 -38.64
CA ALA A 572 43.20 -31.74 -39.44
C ALA A 572 42.09 -32.53 -38.72
N SER A 573 40.91 -31.89 -38.66
CA SER A 573 39.66 -32.53 -39.09
C SER A 573 38.64 -31.48 -39.53
N VAL A 574 38.39 -31.47 -40.85
CA VAL A 574 37.18 -31.15 -41.65
C VAL A 574 36.43 -29.84 -41.39
#